data_AF-A0A2D5KFK5-F1
#
_entry.id   AF-A0A2D5KFK5-F1
#
_cell.length_a   1.000
_cell.length_b   1.000
_cell.length_c   1.000
_cell.angle_alpha   90.00
_cell.angle_beta   90.00
_cell.angle_gamma   90.00
#
_symmetry.space_group_name_H-M   'P 1'
#
loop_
_entity.id
_entity.type
_entity.pdbx_description
1 polymer ?
#
loop_
_entity_poly.entity_id
_entity_poly.type
_entity_poly.pdbx_seq_one_letter_code
_entity_poly.pdbx_strand_id
1 'polypeptide(L)' 'MKIFRFLKRVSTEGTIQLKLNTALINKEVEIIVLPKEEVKRKPIKSNFIKKWAGFLKDNDVEDARFKYLMEKHK' A
#
# COMPACT_ATOMS: atom_id res chain seq x y z
N MET A 1 5.61 28.04 -16.61
CA MET A 1 5.64 26.64 -17.12
C MET A 1 5.05 25.73 -16.06
N LYS A 2 4.03 24.91 -16.37
CA LYS A 2 3.47 23.93 -15.41
C LYS A 2 3.97 22.53 -15.78
N ILE A 3 4.56 21.85 -14.81
CA ILE A 3 5.12 20.50 -15.00
C ILE A 3 4.18 19.51 -14.34
N PHE A 4 3.79 18.49 -15.09
CA PHE A 4 3.00 17.37 -14.57
C PHE A 4 3.89 16.12 -14.52
N ARG A 5 3.96 15.49 -13.35
CA ARG A 5 4.72 14.24 -13.18
C ARG A 5 3.76 13.06 -13.12
N PHE A 6 3.89 12.13 -14.06
CA PHE A 6 3.18 10.86 -14.06
C PHE A 6 4.17 9.73 -13.82
N LEU A 7 3.88 8.86 -12.85
CA LEU A 7 4.62 7.62 -12.65
C LEU A 7 3.78 6.49 -13.22
N LYS A 8 4.12 6.03 -14.42
CA LYS A 8 3.39 4.95 -15.09
C LYS A 8 4.35 3.97 -15.75
N ARG A 9 4.00 2.70 -15.68
CA ARG A 9 4.68 1.63 -16.42
C ARG A 9 4.24 1.69 -17.87
N VAL A 10 5.19 1.63 -18.79
CA VAL A 10 4.92 1.46 -20.22
C VAL A 10 4.32 0.07 -20.42
N SER A 11 3.23 -0.03 -21.18
CA SER A 11 2.63 -1.33 -21.48
C SER A 11 3.59 -2.19 -22.32
N THR A 12 3.32 -3.48 -22.40
CA THR A 12 4.08 -4.41 -23.27
C THR A 12 3.99 -4.03 -24.75
N GLU A 13 2.94 -3.30 -25.13
CA GLU A 13 2.70 -2.81 -26.49
C GLU A 13 3.37 -1.46 -26.76
N GLY A 14 4.09 -0.90 -25.78
CA GLY A 14 4.76 0.40 -25.92
C GLY A 14 3.84 1.60 -25.70
N THR A 15 2.61 1.40 -25.21
CA THR A 15 1.64 2.48 -25.00
C THR A 15 1.72 3.08 -23.59
N ILE A 16 1.65 4.42 -23.50
CA ILE A 16 1.55 5.15 -22.23
C ILE A 16 0.17 5.80 -22.16
N GLN A 17 -0.71 5.26 -21.34
CA GLN A 17 -2.04 5.83 -21.14
C GLN A 17 -1.99 6.96 -20.10
N LEU A 18 -2.21 8.21 -20.48
CA LEU A 18 -2.40 9.29 -19.53
C LEU A 18 -3.85 9.30 -19.04
N LYS A 19 -4.08 9.60 -17.76
CA LYS A 19 -5.44 9.84 -17.28
C LYS A 19 -5.95 11.16 -17.85
N LEU A 20 -7.25 11.23 -18.12
CA LEU A 20 -7.89 12.46 -18.57
C LEU A 20 -7.60 13.57 -17.55
N ASN A 21 -6.98 14.65 -18.02
CA ASN A 21 -6.74 15.84 -17.23
C ASN A 21 -7.32 17.03 -17.99
N THR A 22 -8.39 17.62 -17.45
CA THR A 22 -9.09 18.74 -18.08
C THR A 22 -8.20 19.94 -18.34
N ALA A 23 -7.11 20.10 -17.56
CA ALA A 23 -6.15 21.17 -17.74
C ALA A 23 -5.31 21.06 -19.04
N LEU A 24 -5.28 19.87 -19.65
CA LEU A 24 -4.47 19.53 -20.83
C LEU A 24 -5.32 19.36 -22.11
N ILE A 25 -6.65 19.51 -22.03
CA ILE A 25 -7.53 19.39 -23.20
C ILE A 25 -7.19 20.48 -24.23
N ASN A 26 -7.09 20.07 -25.50
CA ASN A 26 -6.78 20.92 -26.65
C ASN A 26 -5.46 21.72 -26.51
N LYS A 27 -4.47 21.16 -25.81
CA LYS A 27 -3.14 21.76 -25.69
C LYS A 27 -2.09 20.85 -26.26
N GLU A 28 -1.17 21.43 -27.02
CA GLU A 28 0.09 20.78 -27.36
C GLU A 28 0.96 20.71 -26.10
N VAL A 29 1.55 19.55 -25.87
CA VAL A 29 2.37 19.28 -24.68
C VAL A 29 3.62 18.53 -25.07
N GLU A 30 4.72 18.85 -24.39
CA GLU A 30 5.95 18.09 -24.48
C GLU A 30 5.93 16.94 -23.46
N ILE A 31 6.35 15.75 -23.88
CA ILE A 31 6.40 14.56 -23.03
C ILE A 31 7.86 14.11 -22.89
N ILE A 32 8.35 14.11 -21.65
CA ILE A 32 9.69 13.61 -21.31
C ILE A 32 9.53 12.26 -20.61
N VAL A 33 10.08 11.20 -21.22
CA VAL A 33 10.06 9.84 -20.67
C VAL A 33 11.41 9.54 -20.01
N LEU A 34 11.38 9.32 -18.70
CA LEU A 34 12.57 8.96 -17.92
C LEU A 34 12.43 7.50 -17.46
N PRO A 35 13.22 6.55 -18.00
CA PRO A 35 13.20 5.18 -17.52
C PRO A 35 13.63 5.15 -16.06
N LYS A 36 12.83 4.47 -15.22
CA LYS A 36 13.13 4.29 -13.81
C LYS A 36 13.39 2.82 -13.56
N GLU A 37 14.48 2.52 -12.89
CA GLU A 37 14.74 1.16 -12.41
C GLU A 37 13.61 0.72 -11.47
N GLU A 38 13.10 -0.49 -11.69
CA GLU A 38 12.14 -1.09 -10.77
C GLU A 38 12.84 -1.30 -9.42
N VAL A 39 12.42 -0.52 -8.42
CA VAL A 39 12.77 -0.82 -7.04
C VAL A 39 12.03 -2.11 -6.69
N LYS A 40 12.73 -3.24 -6.79
CA LYS A 40 12.24 -4.53 -6.30
C LYS A 40 11.86 -4.36 -4.84
N ARG A 41 10.56 -4.21 -4.57
CA ARG A 41 10.06 -4.17 -3.20
C ARG A 41 10.39 -5.53 -2.60
N LYS A 42 11.29 -5.56 -1.62
CA LYS A 42 11.56 -6.78 -0.86
C LYS A 42 10.21 -7.30 -0.34
N PRO A 43 9.87 -8.57 -0.56
CA PRO A 43 8.63 -9.11 -0.02
C PRO A 43 8.63 -8.86 1.48
N ILE A 44 7.51 -8.33 2.00
CA ILE A 44 7.30 -8.20 3.44
C ILE A 44 7.59 -9.58 4.04
N LYS A 45 8.61 -9.63 4.90
CA LYS A 45 9.12 -10.90 5.46
C LYS A 45 7.94 -11.60 6.14
N SER A 46 7.52 -12.74 5.58
CA SER A 46 6.54 -13.64 6.19
C SER A 46 6.89 -13.98 7.65
N ASN A 47 8.18 -13.93 8.01
CA ASN A 47 8.68 -14.07 9.37
C ASN A 47 8.18 -12.99 10.34
N PHE A 48 7.92 -11.75 9.88
CA PHE A 48 7.32 -10.72 10.72
C PHE A 48 5.87 -11.11 11.03
N ILE A 49 5.09 -11.47 10.01
CA ILE A 49 3.70 -11.89 10.17
C ILE A 49 3.62 -13.12 11.09
N LYS A 50 4.50 -14.12 10.91
CA LYS A 50 4.56 -15.29 11.79
C LYS A 50 4.92 -14.96 13.23
N LYS A 51 5.86 -14.03 13.47
CA LYS A 51 6.25 -13.60 14.83
C LYS A 51 5.13 -12.87 15.56
N TRP A 52 4.35 -12.06 14.86
CA TRP A 52 3.36 -11.18 15.48
C TRP A 52 1.92 -11.71 15.42
N ALA A 53 1.60 -12.63 14.51
CA ALA A 53 0.30 -13.30 14.47
C ALA A 53 0.08 -14.25 15.67
N GLY A 54 1.15 -14.67 16.36
CA GLY A 54 1.04 -15.39 17.63
C GLY A 54 0.52 -14.53 18.78
N PHE A 55 0.70 -13.20 18.74
CA PHE A 55 0.23 -12.27 19.77
C PHE A 55 -1.31 -12.15 19.79
N LEU A 56 -1.98 -12.46 18.69
CA LEU A 56 -3.44 -12.41 18.57
C LEU A 56 -4.10 -13.79 18.77
N LYS A 57 -3.32 -14.81 19.14
CA LYS A 57 -3.77 -16.21 19.28
C LYS A 57 -3.94 -16.67 20.73
N ASP A 58 -4.03 -15.75 21.69
CA ASP A 58 -4.48 -16.12 23.03
C ASP A 58 -6.00 -16.02 23.11
N ASN A 59 -6.63 -17.18 22.98
CA ASN A 59 -8.07 -17.45 23.06
C ASN A 59 -8.65 -17.30 24.49
N ASP A 60 -8.01 -16.59 25.43
CA ASP A 60 -8.49 -16.53 26.83
C ASP A 60 -8.62 -15.10 27.39
N VAL A 61 -8.65 -14.06 26.55
CA VAL A 61 -8.85 -12.68 27.04
C VAL A 61 -10.25 -12.50 27.66
N GLU A 62 -11.27 -13.15 27.11
CA GLU A 62 -12.63 -13.11 27.67
C GLU A 62 -12.71 -13.86 29.02
N ASP A 63 -12.08 -15.02 29.12
CA ASP A 63 -12.05 -15.84 30.34
C ASP A 63 -11.24 -15.17 31.47
N ALA A 64 -10.12 -14.53 31.13
CA ALA A 64 -9.34 -13.74 32.07
C ALA A 64 -10.11 -12.50 32.57
N ARG A 65 -10.83 -11.82 31.68
CA ARG A 65 -11.67 -10.67 32.04
C ARG A 65 -12.85 -11.09 32.92
N PHE A 66 -13.48 -12.23 32.62
CA PHE A 66 -14.57 -12.78 33.40
C PHE A 66 -14.13 -13.16 34.82
N LYS A 67 -13.00 -13.87 34.97
CA LYS A 67 -12.42 -14.20 36.29
C LYS A 67 -12.10 -12.95 37.11
N TYR A 68 -11.47 -11.95 36.49
CA TYR A 68 -11.16 -10.68 37.16
C TYR A 68 -12.41 -9.96 37.67
N LEU A 69 -13.48 -9.90 36.87
CA LEU A 69 -14.74 -9.27 37.29
C LEU A 69 -15.42 -10.02 38.43
N MET A 70 -15.42 -11.36 38.39
CA MET A 70 -15.97 -12.20 39.46
C MET A 70 -15.21 -12.05 40.78
N GLU A 71 -13.88 -11.90 40.73
CA GLU A 71 -13.05 -11.71 41.92
C GLU A 71 -13.19 -10.31 42.52
N LYS A 72 -13.34 -9.28 41.67
CA LYS A 72 -13.50 -7.87 42.11
C LYS A 72 -14.84 -7.57 42.76
N HIS A 73 -15.90 -8.27 42.36
CA HIS A 73 -17.28 -8.07 42.86
C HIS A 73 -17.71 -9.10 43.92
N LYS A 74 -16.75 -9.84 44.48
CA LYS A 74 -16.92 -10.69 45.66
C LYS A 74 -16.67 -9.89 46.93
#